data_AF-A0A1X3G8I2-F1
#
_entry.id   AF-A0A1X3G8I2-F1
#
_cell.length_a   1.000
_cell.length_b   1.000
_cell.length_c   1.000
_cell.angle_alpha   90.00
_cell.angle_beta   90.00
_cell.angle_gamma   90.00
#
_symmetry.space_group_name_H-M   'P 1'
#
loop_
_entity.id
_entity.type
_entity.pdbx_description
1 polymer ?
#
loop_
_entity_poly.entity_id
_entity_poly.type
_entity_poly.pdbx_seq_one_letter_code
_entity_poly.pdbx_strand_id
1 'polypeptide(L)'
;MERGSFAARHDFDALPLSPDVDVRRAKFSEIAALSQLAHRLVPGVRIGATELAKYFAFDPESILTFSRKGNLVGGMAFLFLNDRGHDALLLDEICLTAPETRYLASAKEDVSAIYIWAIAATGRGVAGLGKAAAHLRQLRFRNADCYAQPSTVAGRDIMKATGFEPVPSFQPDLWCYERPWHRQPMRMPSAIIQARSFADARY
;
A
#
# COMPACT_ATOMS: atom_id res chain seq x y z
N MET A 1 14.90 12.27 27.72
CA MET A 1 15.54 11.56 26.59
C MET A 1 14.73 10.31 26.34
N GLU A 2 13.73 10.38 25.47
CA GLU A 2 12.76 9.31 25.25
C GLU A 2 13.40 8.13 24.54
N ARG A 3 13.12 6.92 25.05
CA ARG A 3 13.52 5.65 24.44
C ARG A 3 12.70 5.47 23.16
N GLY A 4 13.32 5.75 22.01
CA GLY A 4 12.80 5.33 20.71
C GLY A 4 12.62 3.81 20.72
N SER A 5 11.37 3.36 20.74
CA SER A 5 11.04 1.97 20.46
C SER A 5 11.35 1.73 18.99
N PHE A 6 12.51 1.16 18.71
CA PHE A 6 12.83 0.56 17.41
C PHE A 6 12.01 -0.74 17.30
N ALA A 7 10.70 -0.62 17.14
CA ALA A 7 9.98 -1.71 16.48
C ALA A 7 10.66 -1.86 15.12
N ALA A 8 11.26 -3.02 14.86
CA ALA A 8 11.88 -3.31 13.58
C ALA A 8 10.83 -3.02 12.50
N ARG A 9 11.08 -2.02 11.64
CA ARG A 9 10.20 -1.74 10.50
C ARG A 9 10.12 -3.03 9.70
N HIS A 10 8.92 -3.57 9.55
CA HIS A 10 8.69 -4.72 8.70
C HIS A 10 8.41 -4.18 7.29
N ASP A 11 9.08 -4.70 6.27
CA ASP A 11 8.68 -4.37 4.90
C ASP A 11 7.25 -4.88 4.67
N PHE A 12 6.40 -4.05 4.06
CA PHE A 12 5.03 -4.42 3.71
C PHE A 12 4.97 -5.75 2.93
N ASP A 13 5.94 -5.99 2.04
CA ASP A 13 6.05 -7.26 1.32
C ASP A 13 6.54 -8.44 2.16
N ALA A 14 7.19 -8.20 3.28
CA ALA A 14 7.69 -9.25 4.17
C ALA A 14 6.72 -9.57 5.32
N LEU A 15 5.51 -8.98 5.31
CA LEU A 15 4.52 -9.22 6.36
C LEU A 15 4.13 -10.71 6.46
N PRO A 16 3.98 -11.26 7.69
CA PRO A 16 3.67 -12.66 7.89
C PRO A 16 2.29 -13.02 7.35
N LEU A 17 2.18 -14.22 6.76
CA LEU A 17 0.93 -14.75 6.25
C LEU A 17 0.17 -15.45 7.38
N SER A 18 -0.73 -14.73 8.05
CA SER A 18 -1.53 -15.32 9.13
C SER A 18 -2.50 -16.40 8.59
N PRO A 19 -2.55 -17.59 9.21
CA PRO A 19 -3.55 -18.61 8.86
C PRO A 19 -4.95 -18.26 9.38
N ASP A 20 -5.07 -17.32 10.32
CA ASP A 20 -6.34 -17.01 11.01
C ASP A 20 -7.30 -16.14 10.18
N VAL A 21 -6.78 -15.45 9.17
CA VAL A 21 -7.55 -14.54 8.31
C VAL A 21 -7.34 -14.94 6.87
N ASP A 22 -8.42 -15.28 6.19
CA ASP A 22 -8.45 -15.51 4.75
C ASP A 22 -8.57 -14.19 4.02
N VAL A 23 -7.82 -14.05 2.94
CA VAL A 23 -7.87 -12.88 2.06
C VAL A 23 -8.12 -13.35 0.65
N ARG A 24 -9.14 -12.78 0.01
CA ARG A 24 -9.50 -13.07 -1.37
C ARG A 24 -10.17 -11.86 -2.01
N ARG A 25 -10.28 -11.88 -3.33
CA ARG A 25 -11.14 -10.97 -4.08
C ARG A 25 -12.54 -10.94 -3.50
N ALA A 26 -13.11 -9.74 -3.41
CA ALA A 26 -14.49 -9.56 -3.03
C ALA A 26 -15.43 -10.28 -4.01
N LYS A 27 -16.58 -10.72 -3.52
CA LYS A 27 -17.71 -11.07 -4.37
C LYS A 27 -18.59 -9.83 -4.52
N PHE A 28 -19.32 -9.75 -5.63
CA PHE A 28 -20.27 -8.65 -5.85
C PHE A 28 -21.29 -8.52 -4.71
N SER A 29 -21.75 -9.65 -4.15
CA SER A 29 -22.67 -9.67 -2.99
C SER A 29 -22.09 -9.09 -1.70
N GLU A 30 -20.77 -8.87 -1.62
CA GLU A 30 -20.08 -8.35 -0.43
C GLU A 30 -19.83 -6.84 -0.50
N ILE A 31 -19.99 -6.22 -1.67
CA ILE A 31 -19.69 -4.80 -1.91
C ILE A 31 -20.49 -3.88 -0.98
N ALA A 32 -21.77 -4.17 -0.76
CA ALA A 32 -22.60 -3.39 0.16
C ALA A 32 -22.08 -3.45 1.60
N ALA A 33 -21.71 -4.64 2.08
CA ALA A 33 -21.16 -4.82 3.43
C ALA A 33 -19.79 -4.14 3.60
N LEU A 34 -18.95 -4.21 2.57
CA LEU A 34 -17.64 -3.54 2.54
C LEU A 34 -17.76 -2.01 2.56
N SER A 35 -18.67 -1.44 1.77
CA SER A 35 -18.93 0.01 1.80
C SER A 35 -19.42 0.46 3.19
N GLN A 36 -20.33 -0.29 3.82
CA GLN A 36 -20.76 -0.01 5.20
C GLN A 36 -19.62 -0.14 6.21
N LEU A 37 -18.71 -1.10 6.02
CA LEU A 37 -17.55 -1.26 6.89
C LEU A 37 -16.56 -0.10 6.73
N ALA A 38 -16.28 0.31 5.49
CA ALA A 38 -15.41 1.44 5.19
C ALA A 38 -15.95 2.76 5.78
N HIS A 39 -17.24 3.04 5.63
CA HIS A 39 -17.87 4.22 6.26
C HIS A 39 -17.74 4.25 7.79
N ARG A 40 -17.75 3.08 8.44
CA ARG A 40 -17.61 2.98 9.91
C ARG A 40 -16.16 3.12 10.38
N LEU A 41 -15.20 2.62 9.61
CA LEU A 41 -13.82 2.43 10.07
C LEU A 41 -12.82 3.43 9.48
N VAL A 42 -13.12 4.04 8.33
CA VAL A 42 -12.19 4.89 7.61
C VAL A 42 -12.78 6.30 7.49
N PRO A 43 -12.33 7.25 8.32
CA PRO A 43 -12.76 8.64 8.23
C PRO A 43 -12.53 9.21 6.83
N GLY A 44 -13.49 9.99 6.35
CA GLY A 44 -13.41 10.65 5.04
C GLY A 44 -13.85 9.78 3.86
N VAL A 45 -14.08 8.47 4.05
CA VAL A 45 -14.72 7.65 3.02
C VAL A 45 -16.15 8.12 2.81
N ARG A 46 -16.47 8.51 1.56
CA ARG A 46 -17.81 8.94 1.13
C ARG A 46 -18.41 8.03 0.06
N ILE A 47 -17.67 6.99 -0.35
CA ILE A 47 -18.08 6.15 -1.47
C ILE A 47 -19.15 5.13 -1.06
N GLY A 48 -20.32 5.27 -1.68
CA GLY A 48 -21.44 4.35 -1.53
C GLY A 48 -21.22 3.01 -2.23
N ALA A 49 -22.06 2.02 -1.91
CA ALA A 49 -21.99 0.68 -2.49
C ALA A 49 -22.10 0.69 -4.03
N THR A 50 -22.96 1.54 -4.60
CA THR A 50 -23.14 1.68 -6.05
C THR A 50 -21.86 2.14 -6.74
N GLU A 51 -21.19 3.14 -6.18
CA GLU A 51 -19.94 3.65 -6.74
C GLU A 51 -18.81 2.63 -6.56
N LEU A 52 -18.70 2.01 -5.38
CA LEU A 52 -17.72 0.96 -5.14
C LEU A 52 -17.90 -0.23 -6.10
N ALA A 53 -19.14 -0.57 -6.45
CA ALA A 53 -19.46 -1.62 -7.42
C ALA A 53 -18.96 -1.28 -8.84
N LYS A 54 -18.89 0.00 -9.22
CA LYS A 54 -18.31 0.40 -10.52
C LYS A 54 -16.82 0.08 -10.59
N TYR A 55 -16.07 0.40 -9.53
CA TYR A 55 -14.63 0.09 -9.47
C TYR A 55 -14.38 -1.42 -9.41
N PHE A 56 -15.21 -2.16 -8.67
CA PHE A 56 -15.17 -3.62 -8.67
C PHE A 56 -15.47 -4.22 -10.05
N ALA A 57 -16.45 -3.67 -10.78
CA ALA A 57 -16.78 -4.13 -12.12
C ALA A 57 -15.69 -3.78 -13.15
N PHE A 58 -15.01 -2.64 -12.96
CA PHE A 58 -13.87 -2.24 -13.77
C PHE A 58 -12.67 -3.17 -13.56
N ASP A 59 -12.38 -3.51 -12.30
CA ASP A 59 -11.34 -4.46 -11.94
C ASP A 59 -11.68 -5.23 -10.65
N PRO A 60 -12.03 -6.53 -10.72
CA PRO A 60 -12.34 -7.33 -9.53
C PRO A 60 -11.18 -7.53 -8.55
N GLU A 61 -9.94 -7.30 -8.98
CA GLU A 61 -8.75 -7.36 -8.11
C GLU A 61 -8.63 -6.10 -7.21
N SER A 62 -9.36 -5.03 -7.54
CA SER A 62 -9.31 -3.75 -6.82
C SER A 62 -9.85 -3.82 -5.39
N ILE A 63 -10.54 -4.91 -5.01
CA ILE A 63 -11.13 -5.05 -3.67
C ILE A 63 -10.87 -6.45 -3.13
N LEU A 64 -10.19 -6.49 -1.98
CA LEU A 64 -9.99 -7.69 -1.19
C LEU A 64 -10.89 -7.70 0.04
N THR A 65 -11.37 -8.88 0.38
CA THR A 65 -12.14 -9.18 1.60
C THR A 65 -11.28 -9.94 2.57
N PHE A 66 -11.38 -9.61 3.85
CA PHE A 66 -10.71 -10.31 4.93
C PHE A 66 -11.78 -11.08 5.71
N SER A 67 -11.62 -12.39 5.82
CA SER A 67 -12.58 -13.28 6.47
C SER A 67 -11.92 -14.09 7.57
N ARG A 68 -12.63 -14.34 8.67
CA ARG A 68 -12.17 -15.23 9.74
C ARG A 68 -13.30 -16.16 10.14
N LYS A 69 -13.04 -17.47 10.04
CA LYS A 69 -14.06 -18.52 10.29
C LYS A 69 -15.36 -18.25 9.50
N GLY A 70 -15.21 -17.84 8.24
CA GLY A 70 -16.33 -17.51 7.34
C GLY A 70 -16.97 -16.13 7.54
N ASN A 71 -16.61 -15.37 8.58
CA ASN A 71 -17.18 -14.05 8.84
C ASN A 71 -16.32 -12.94 8.25
N LEU A 72 -16.94 -11.95 7.61
CA LEU A 72 -16.26 -10.74 7.13
C LEU A 72 -15.73 -9.93 8.32
N VAL A 73 -14.41 -9.75 8.37
CA VAL A 73 -13.71 -9.00 9.42
C VAL A 73 -12.97 -7.76 8.90
N GLY A 74 -12.92 -7.60 7.59
CA GLY A 74 -12.28 -6.44 6.99
C GLY A 74 -12.29 -6.45 5.47
N GLY A 75 -11.67 -5.43 4.91
CA GLY A 75 -11.34 -5.37 3.49
C GLY A 75 -10.30 -4.31 3.18
N MET A 76 -9.77 -4.39 1.98
CA MET A 76 -8.80 -3.45 1.44
C MET A 76 -9.21 -3.11 0.01
N ALA A 77 -9.28 -1.82 -0.31
CA ALA A 77 -9.60 -1.34 -1.64
C ALA A 77 -8.39 -0.62 -2.24
N PHE A 78 -8.22 -0.75 -3.55
CA PHE A 78 -7.11 -0.21 -4.31
C PHE A 78 -7.63 0.58 -5.51
N LEU A 79 -6.90 1.62 -5.88
CA LEU A 79 -6.95 2.17 -7.23
C LEU A 79 -5.64 1.77 -7.91
N PHE A 80 -5.74 0.93 -8.94
CA PHE A 80 -4.61 0.61 -9.79
C PHE A 80 -4.47 1.69 -10.84
N LEU A 81 -3.45 2.52 -10.71
CA LEU A 81 -3.24 3.69 -11.55
C LEU A 81 -2.41 3.31 -12.78
N ASN A 82 -2.79 3.86 -13.93
CA ASN A 82 -1.91 3.91 -15.09
C ASN A 82 -0.92 5.10 -14.96
N ASP A 83 -0.06 5.30 -15.95
CA ASP A 83 0.95 6.38 -15.92
C ASP A 83 0.32 7.76 -15.67
N ARG A 84 -0.78 8.06 -16.39
CA ARG A 84 -1.51 9.32 -16.23
C ARG A 84 -2.11 9.46 -14.83
N GLY A 85 -2.61 8.37 -14.26
CA GLY A 85 -3.13 8.35 -12.90
C GLY A 85 -2.05 8.54 -11.85
N HIS A 86 -0.86 8.00 -12.07
CA HIS A 86 0.28 8.19 -11.19
C HIS A 86 0.77 9.64 -11.21
N ASP A 87 0.91 10.24 -12.40
CA ASP A 87 1.24 11.67 -12.52
C ASP A 87 0.20 12.54 -11.83
N ALA A 88 -1.09 12.28 -12.10
CA ALA A 88 -2.18 13.04 -11.49
C ALA A 88 -2.26 12.84 -9.96
N LEU A 89 -1.85 11.69 -9.45
CA LEU A 89 -1.69 11.48 -8.00
C LEU A 89 -0.60 12.40 -7.46
N LEU A 90 0.60 12.42 -8.05
CA LEU A 90 1.70 13.23 -7.52
C LEU A 90 1.45 14.74 -7.63
N LEU A 91 0.69 15.15 -8.65
CA LEU A 91 0.37 16.55 -8.95
C LEU A 91 -0.93 17.06 -8.30
N ASP A 92 -1.64 16.24 -7.52
CA ASP A 92 -2.96 16.57 -6.94
C ASP A 92 -4.03 16.94 -7.99
N GLU A 93 -4.00 16.28 -9.15
CA GLU A 93 -4.96 16.48 -10.24
C GLU A 93 -6.05 15.41 -10.28
N ILE A 94 -5.92 14.35 -9.46
CA ILE A 94 -6.91 13.28 -9.36
C ILE A 94 -7.84 13.47 -8.16
N CYS A 95 -9.16 13.37 -8.40
CA CYS A 95 -10.14 13.33 -7.32
C CYS A 95 -10.19 11.93 -6.69
N LEU A 96 -9.43 11.69 -5.61
CA LEU A 96 -9.36 10.39 -4.95
C LEU A 96 -10.68 9.92 -4.31
N THR A 97 -11.68 10.79 -4.12
CA THR A 97 -13.00 10.37 -3.63
C THR A 97 -13.91 9.80 -4.71
N ALA A 98 -13.64 10.13 -5.98
CA ALA A 98 -14.41 9.69 -7.14
C ALA A 98 -13.50 9.69 -8.39
N PRO A 99 -12.45 8.84 -8.42
CA PRO A 99 -11.47 8.86 -9.49
C PRO A 99 -12.10 8.47 -10.83
N GLU A 100 -11.81 9.26 -11.87
CA GLU A 100 -12.21 8.93 -13.24
C GLU A 100 -11.45 7.69 -13.74
N THR A 101 -12.13 6.82 -14.48
CA THR A 101 -11.56 5.57 -15.00
C THR A 101 -10.37 5.79 -15.94
N ARG A 102 -10.23 6.97 -16.55
CA ARG A 102 -9.08 7.33 -17.40
C ARG A 102 -7.74 7.32 -16.65
N TYR A 103 -7.76 7.41 -15.33
CA TYR A 103 -6.58 7.34 -14.47
C TYR A 103 -6.29 5.93 -13.98
N LEU A 104 -7.19 4.97 -14.25
CA LEU A 104 -7.06 3.61 -13.79
C LEU A 104 -6.48 2.72 -14.90
N ALA A 105 -5.57 1.84 -14.53
CA ALA A 105 -5.07 0.79 -15.42
C ALA A 105 -6.17 -0.26 -15.61
N SER A 106 -6.46 -0.59 -16.86
CA SER A 106 -7.34 -1.71 -17.20
C SER A 106 -6.69 -3.04 -16.83
N ALA A 107 -7.49 -4.13 -16.87
CA ALA A 107 -7.01 -5.48 -16.56
C ALA A 107 -5.87 -6.00 -17.46
N LYS A 108 -5.62 -5.35 -18.61
CA LYS A 108 -4.59 -5.72 -19.59
C LYS A 108 -3.39 -4.78 -19.60
N GLU A 109 -3.46 -3.69 -18.85
CA GLU A 109 -2.38 -2.73 -18.72
C GLU A 109 -1.55 -3.03 -17.48
N ASP A 110 -0.27 -2.69 -17.55
CA ASP A 110 0.59 -2.66 -16.39
C ASP A 110 0.12 -1.56 -15.43
N VAL A 111 0.28 -1.82 -14.14
CA VAL A 111 -0.03 -0.85 -13.09
C VAL A 111 1.23 -0.04 -12.81
N SER A 112 1.14 1.29 -12.92
CA SER A 112 2.25 2.21 -12.68
C SER A 112 2.38 2.54 -11.19
N ALA A 113 1.24 2.70 -10.51
CA ALA A 113 1.17 2.92 -9.07
C ALA A 113 -0.09 2.29 -8.46
N ILE A 114 0.00 1.82 -7.22
CA ILE A 114 -1.15 1.30 -6.47
C ILE A 114 -1.50 2.31 -5.40
N TYR A 115 -2.65 2.97 -5.49
CA TYR A 115 -3.17 3.76 -4.37
C TYR A 115 -4.03 2.87 -3.46
N ILE A 116 -3.58 2.63 -2.23
CA ILE A 116 -4.33 1.95 -1.18
C ILE A 116 -5.44 2.91 -0.74
N TRP A 117 -6.62 2.69 -1.30
CA TRP A 117 -7.73 3.61 -1.16
C TRP A 117 -8.38 3.56 0.20
N ALA A 118 -8.52 2.36 0.75
CA ALA A 118 -9.04 2.16 2.09
C ALA A 118 -8.55 0.84 2.69
N ILE A 119 -8.23 0.87 3.98
CA ILE A 119 -8.06 -0.33 4.80
C ILE A 119 -9.15 -0.28 5.87
N ALA A 120 -10.19 -1.10 5.69
CA ALA A 120 -11.29 -1.22 6.64
C ALA A 120 -11.10 -2.52 7.43
N ALA A 121 -10.15 -2.55 8.36
CA ALA A 121 -9.88 -3.70 9.21
C ALA A 121 -9.49 -3.24 10.63
N THR A 122 -9.95 -3.97 11.64
CA THR A 122 -9.61 -3.70 13.05
C THR A 122 -9.26 -4.98 13.80
N GLY A 123 -8.54 -4.84 14.92
CA GLY A 123 -8.19 -5.95 15.79
C GLY A 123 -7.54 -7.10 15.03
N ARG A 124 -8.16 -8.28 15.09
CA ARG A 124 -7.65 -9.49 14.41
C ARG A 124 -7.70 -9.42 12.88
N GLY A 125 -8.52 -8.55 12.29
CA GLY A 125 -8.60 -8.38 10.83
C GLY A 125 -7.31 -7.81 10.22
N VAL A 126 -6.52 -7.06 10.99
CA VAL A 126 -5.22 -6.50 10.56
C VAL A 126 -4.23 -7.58 10.14
N ALA A 127 -4.36 -8.80 10.68
CA ALA A 127 -3.54 -9.95 10.28
C ALA A 127 -3.72 -10.36 8.80
N GLY A 128 -4.76 -9.86 8.12
CA GLY A 128 -4.95 -10.04 6.68
C GLY A 128 -3.98 -9.23 5.82
N LEU A 129 -3.31 -8.20 6.36
CA LEU A 129 -2.42 -7.33 5.58
C LEU A 129 -1.28 -8.09 4.89
N GLY A 130 -0.70 -9.12 5.51
CA GLY A 130 0.36 -9.91 4.88
C GLY A 130 -0.12 -10.67 3.64
N LYS A 131 -1.34 -11.22 3.65
CA LYS A 131 -1.93 -11.86 2.47
C LYS A 131 -2.37 -10.83 1.42
N ALA A 132 -2.81 -9.64 1.83
CA ALA A 132 -3.09 -8.54 0.90
C ALA A 132 -1.80 -8.04 0.21
N ALA A 133 -0.71 -7.89 0.95
CA ALA A 133 0.61 -7.58 0.38
C ALA A 133 1.07 -8.68 -0.59
N ALA A 134 0.88 -9.95 -0.22
CA ALA A 134 1.17 -11.09 -1.12
C ALA A 134 0.37 -11.06 -2.41
N HIS A 135 -0.89 -10.62 -2.37
CA HIS A 135 -1.70 -10.40 -3.56
C HIS A 135 -1.06 -9.34 -4.48
N LEU A 136 -0.59 -8.23 -3.91
CA LEU A 136 0.08 -7.15 -4.66
C LEU A 136 1.50 -7.52 -5.15
N ARG A 137 1.99 -8.74 -4.91
CA ARG A 137 3.23 -9.28 -5.51
C ARG A 137 3.00 -10.10 -6.77
N GLN A 138 1.74 -10.28 -7.19
CA GLN A 138 1.44 -10.93 -8.46
C GLN A 138 1.99 -10.14 -9.65
N LEU A 139 2.18 -10.82 -10.80
CA LEU A 139 2.89 -10.31 -11.96
C LEU A 139 2.44 -8.90 -12.40
N ARG A 140 1.13 -8.64 -12.39
CA ARG A 140 0.55 -7.35 -12.81
C ARG A 140 0.85 -6.19 -11.86
N PHE A 141 1.05 -6.46 -10.58
CA PHE A 141 1.13 -5.44 -9.52
C PHE A 141 2.53 -5.28 -8.94
N ARG A 142 3.39 -6.28 -9.12
CA ARG A 142 4.70 -6.32 -8.46
C ARG A 142 5.58 -5.12 -8.81
N ASN A 143 5.48 -4.56 -10.01
CA ASN A 143 6.33 -3.43 -10.37
C ASN A 143 5.76 -2.08 -9.91
N ALA A 144 4.60 -2.02 -9.26
CA ALA A 144 4.01 -0.77 -8.81
C ALA A 144 4.35 -0.48 -7.34
N ASP A 145 4.81 0.73 -7.06
CA ASP A 145 4.91 1.25 -5.69
C ASP A 145 3.52 1.48 -5.10
N CYS A 146 3.43 1.39 -3.77
CA CYS A 146 2.15 1.54 -3.07
C CYS A 146 2.06 2.91 -2.40
N TYR A 147 0.98 3.63 -2.65
CA TYR A 147 0.72 4.95 -2.11
C TYR A 147 -0.50 4.92 -1.19
N ALA A 148 -0.54 5.78 -0.18
CA ALA A 148 -1.70 5.93 0.70
C ALA A 148 -1.74 7.30 1.38
N GLN A 149 -2.93 7.74 1.78
CA GLN A 149 -3.11 8.85 2.73
C GLN A 149 -3.69 8.30 4.04
N PRO A 150 -2.89 8.20 5.12
CA PRO A 150 -3.39 7.69 6.39
C PRO A 150 -4.36 8.67 7.05
N SER A 151 -5.65 8.33 7.12
CA SER A 151 -6.69 9.19 7.70
C SER A 151 -6.87 9.06 9.23
N THR A 152 -6.09 8.19 9.89
CA THR A 152 -6.14 7.96 11.34
C THR A 152 -4.74 7.79 11.92
N VAL A 153 -4.59 8.01 13.23
CA VAL A 153 -3.34 7.73 13.96
C VAL A 153 -2.94 6.27 13.83
N ALA A 154 -3.88 5.35 14.06
CA ALA A 154 -3.63 3.91 13.92
C ALA A 154 -3.23 3.53 12.49
N GLY A 155 -3.87 4.11 11.47
CA GLY A 155 -3.48 3.92 10.08
C GLY A 155 -2.06 4.41 9.80
N ARG A 156 -1.70 5.60 10.31
CA ARG A 156 -0.34 6.14 10.18
C ARG A 156 0.71 5.25 10.85
N ASP A 157 0.40 4.74 12.04
CA ASP A 157 1.32 3.86 12.78
C ASP A 157 1.53 2.53 12.06
N ILE A 158 0.46 1.96 11.48
CA ILE A 158 0.55 0.78 10.61
C ILE A 158 1.45 1.10 9.41
N MET A 159 1.19 2.19 8.68
CA MET A 159 1.97 2.58 7.50
C MET A 159 3.47 2.69 7.83
N LYS A 160 3.82 3.40 8.93
CA LYS A 160 5.20 3.50 9.43
C LYS A 160 5.80 2.13 9.77
N ALA A 161 5.05 1.30 10.49
CA ALA A 161 5.50 -0.03 10.90
C ALA A 161 5.72 -0.96 9.70
N THR A 162 5.01 -0.73 8.60
CA THR A 162 5.10 -1.48 7.35
C THR A 162 6.05 -0.87 6.30
N GLY A 163 6.86 0.13 6.69
CA GLY A 163 7.90 0.70 5.83
C GLY A 163 7.41 1.75 4.82
N PHE A 164 6.19 2.27 4.95
CA PHE A 164 5.77 3.45 4.20
C PHE A 164 6.41 4.70 4.78
N GLU A 165 6.78 5.63 3.92
CA GLU A 165 7.37 6.92 4.29
C GLU A 165 6.61 8.06 3.61
N PRO A 166 6.51 9.24 4.25
CA PRO A 166 5.93 10.41 3.59
C PRO A 166 6.78 10.82 2.40
N VAL A 167 6.14 11.16 1.28
CA VAL A 167 6.83 11.61 0.06
C VAL A 167 6.48 13.05 -0.27
N PRO A 168 7.43 13.83 -0.85
CA PRO A 168 7.11 15.12 -1.42
C PRO A 168 6.11 14.95 -2.57
N SER A 169 4.93 15.57 -2.45
CA SER A 169 3.93 15.62 -3.51
C SER A 169 2.99 16.81 -3.29
N PHE A 170 2.18 17.15 -4.28
CA PHE A 170 1.13 18.14 -4.12
C PHE A 170 -0.06 17.59 -3.32
N GLN A 171 -0.21 16.25 -3.26
CA GLN A 171 -1.18 15.60 -2.41
C GLN A 171 -0.82 15.77 -0.94
N PRO A 172 -1.76 16.20 -0.08
CA PRO A 172 -1.49 16.33 1.35
C PRO A 172 -1.23 14.96 1.97
N ASP A 173 -0.17 14.87 2.79
CA ASP A 173 0.14 13.69 3.60
C ASP A 173 0.13 12.38 2.79
N LEU A 174 0.74 12.40 1.59
CA LEU A 174 0.92 11.21 0.77
C LEU A 174 2.12 10.39 1.26
N TRP A 175 1.90 9.10 1.42
CA TRP A 175 2.91 8.13 1.86
C TRP A 175 3.15 7.14 0.75
N CYS A 176 4.41 6.74 0.56
CA CYS A 176 4.82 5.73 -0.40
C CYS A 176 5.56 4.61 0.32
N TYR A 177 5.21 3.38 -0.05
CA TYR A 177 6.07 2.22 0.10
C TYR A 177 6.70 1.94 -1.27
N GLU A 178 7.93 2.39 -1.40
CA GLU A 178 8.78 2.06 -2.54
C GLU A 178 9.16 0.58 -2.47
N ARG A 179 8.91 -0.16 -3.55
CA ARG A 179 9.23 -1.58 -3.63
C ARG A 179 10.72 -1.81 -3.44
N PRO A 180 11.15 -2.89 -2.78
CA PRO A 180 12.57 -3.13 -2.51
C PRO A 180 13.47 -3.14 -3.76
N TRP A 181 12.95 -3.53 -4.93
CA TRP A 181 13.69 -3.53 -6.20
C TRP A 181 13.74 -2.16 -6.91
N HIS A 182 12.96 -1.18 -6.46
CA HIS A 182 13.03 0.21 -6.94
C HIS A 182 13.98 1.06 -6.10
N ARG A 183 14.07 0.74 -4.79
CA ARG A 183 14.97 1.43 -3.86
C ARG A 183 16.38 1.43 -4.42
N GLN A 184 16.89 2.62 -4.71
CA GLN A 184 18.31 2.75 -5.02
C GLN A 184 19.11 2.19 -3.83
N PRO A 185 20.16 1.38 -4.07
CA PRO A 185 21.03 0.97 -2.98
C PRO A 185 21.54 2.25 -2.32
N MET A 186 21.29 2.38 -1.01
CA MET A 186 21.91 3.42 -0.19
C MET A 186 23.39 3.42 -0.55
N ARG A 187 23.89 4.53 -1.11
CA ARG A 187 25.32 4.76 -1.25
C ARG A 187 25.87 4.79 0.17
N MET A 188 26.26 3.63 0.67
CA MET A 188 27.14 3.55 1.83
C MET A 188 28.35 4.41 1.47
N PRO A 189 28.73 5.42 2.29
CA PRO A 189 29.97 6.12 2.06
C PRO A 189 31.05 5.06 1.98
N SER A 190 31.71 4.95 0.82
CA SER A 190 32.80 4.00 0.62
C SER A 190 33.74 4.17 1.82
N ALA A 191 33.90 3.11 2.61
CA ALA A 191 34.94 3.09 3.62
C ALA A 191 36.23 3.41 2.87
N ILE A 192 36.82 4.56 3.17
CA ILE A 192 38.09 4.97 2.60
C ILE A 192 39.11 3.98 3.16
N ILE A 193 39.32 2.87 2.45
CA ILE A 193 40.45 1.99 2.70
C ILE A 193 41.66 2.76 2.18
N GLN A 194 42.26 3.57 3.05
CA GLN A 194 43.62 4.07 2.82
C GLN A 194 44.55 2.86 2.83
N ALA A 195 44.81 2.31 1.65
CA ALA A 195 45.94 1.43 1.44
C ALA A 195 47.20 2.26 1.73
N ARG A 196 47.76 2.10 2.94
CA ARG A 196 49.10 2.59 3.25
C ARG A 196 50.07 1.85 2.33
N SER A 197 50.67 2.59 1.41
CA SER A 197 51.76 2.12 0.55
C SER A 197 52.92 1.63 1.43
N PHE A 198 53.26 0.34 1.32
CA PHE A 198 54.52 -0.21 1.82
C PHE A 198 55.62 0.13 0.82
N ALA A 199 56.06 1.38 0.81
CA ALA A 199 57.22 1.82 0.06
C ALA A 199 58.04 2.77 0.93
N ASP A 200 58.63 2.23 2.01
CA ASP A 200 59.90 2.74 2.54
C ASP A 200 60.47 1.76 3.57
N ALA A 201 61.39 0.93 3.10
CA ALA A 201 62.39 0.25 3.91
C ALA A 201 63.56 -0.17 2.99
N ARG A 202 64.34 0.82 2.57
CA ARG A 202 65.74 0.62 2.15
C ARG A 202 66.59 1.67 2.84
N TYR A 203 67.17 1.30 3.97
CA TYR A 203 68.58 1.51 4.31
C TYR A 203 68.95 0.70 5.55
#